data_AF-A0A511W181-F1
#
_entry.id   AF-A0A511W181-F1
#
_cell.length_a   1.000
_cell.length_b   1.000
_cell.length_c   1.000
_cell.angle_alpha   90.00
_cell.angle_beta   90.00
_cell.angle_gamma   90.00
#
_symmetry.space_group_name_H-M   'P 1'
#
loop_
_entity.id
_entity.type
_entity.pdbx_description
1 polymer ?
#
loop_
_entity_poly.entity_id
_entity_poly.type
_entity_poly.pdbx_seq_one_letter_code
_entity_poly.pdbx_strand_id
1 'polypeptide(L)'
;MRLKKGIGILIGVVLLALVLGPATYSYVKEKMYYENQLFTIISFAEVTILDKFMEDENYYLEFTIDNEHYIDKYKINDCHRIYQLADKELYEQVDLSRTDDSIGLTIESEVDKNKVSNHEIRNFELDPFLVLSKQEYSKYIEIVDILQR
;
A
#
# COMPACT_ATOMS: atom_id res chain seq x y z
N MET A 1 23.30 48.06 29.05
CA MET A 1 23.89 46.91 28.33
C MET A 1 23.02 45.62 28.39
N ARG A 2 21.68 45.71 28.51
CA ARG A 2 20.79 44.52 28.61
C ARG A 2 20.02 44.21 27.31
N LEU A 3 19.67 45.22 26.49
CA LEU A 3 18.97 45.00 25.21
C LEU A 3 19.76 44.16 24.19
N LYS A 4 21.09 44.34 24.11
CA LYS A 4 21.93 43.61 23.15
C LYS A 4 22.02 42.09 23.42
N LYS A 5 21.89 41.67 24.70
CA LYS A 5 21.90 40.25 25.07
C LYS A 5 20.59 39.54 24.71
N GLY A 6 19.44 40.21 24.84
CA GLY A 6 18.13 39.65 24.48
C GLY A 6 17.99 39.39 22.98
N ILE A 7 18.51 40.30 22.15
CA ILE A 7 18.50 40.16 20.68
C ILE A 7 19.36 38.97 20.23
N GLY A 8 20.55 38.80 20.80
CA GLY A 8 21.42 37.66 20.50
C GLY A 8 20.80 36.30 20.87
N ILE A 9 20.09 36.24 22.01
CA ILE A 9 19.36 35.04 22.43
C ILE A 9 18.19 34.77 21.47
N LEU A 10 17.43 35.79 21.09
CA LEU A 10 16.29 35.63 20.18
C LEU A 10 16.73 35.13 18.80
N ILE A 11 17.80 35.72 18.25
CA ILE A 11 18.40 35.28 16.97
C ILE A 11 18.91 33.85 17.09
N GLY A 12 19.56 33.51 18.21
CA GLY A 12 20.01 32.15 18.49
C GLY A 12 18.87 31.13 18.50
N VAL A 13 17.74 31.46 19.15
CA VAL A 13 16.54 30.59 19.20
C VAL A 13 15.89 30.46 17.82
N VAL A 14 15.81 31.54 17.03
CA VAL A 14 15.27 31.50 15.66
C VAL A 14 16.14 30.65 14.74
N LEU A 15 17.47 30.79 14.81
CA LEU A 15 18.39 29.94 14.04
C LEU A 15 18.29 28.48 14.46
N LEU A 16 18.17 28.20 15.76
CA LEU A 16 17.99 26.84 16.26
C LEU A 16 16.68 26.22 15.75
N ALA A 17 15.59 26.99 15.73
CA ALA A 17 14.30 26.56 15.21
C ALA A 17 14.33 26.33 13.69
N LEU A 18 15.10 27.13 12.94
CA LEU A 18 15.27 26.94 11.48
C LEU A 18 16.09 25.68 11.15
N VAL A 19 17.06 25.32 11.98
CA VAL A 19 17.89 24.11 11.78
C VAL A 19 17.18 22.85 12.26
N LEU A 20 16.55 22.89 13.44
CA LEU A 20 15.90 21.72 14.06
C LEU A 20 14.44 21.54 13.63
N GLY A 21 13.76 22.59 13.18
CA GLY A 21 12.35 22.56 12.77
C GLY A 21 12.08 21.58 11.63
N PRO A 22 12.83 21.62 10.51
CA PRO A 22 12.62 20.68 9.41
C PRO A 22 12.84 19.21 9.80
N ALA A 23 13.87 18.92 10.62
CA ALA A 23 14.18 17.57 11.08
C ALA A 23 13.11 17.04 12.05
N THR A 24 12.67 17.86 13.00
CA THR A 24 11.61 17.49 13.95
C THR A 24 10.25 17.34 13.27
N TYR A 25 9.92 18.21 12.30
CA TYR A 25 8.71 18.09 11.49
C TYR A 25 8.70 16.82 10.65
N SER A 26 9.81 16.50 10.00
CA SER A 26 9.94 15.28 9.18
C SER A 26 9.79 14.03 10.05
N TYR A 27 10.45 14.00 11.22
CA TYR A 27 10.32 12.90 12.18
C TYR A 27 8.90 12.71 12.70
N VAL A 28 8.21 13.80 13.05
CA VAL A 28 6.81 13.74 13.50
C VAL A 28 5.88 13.28 12.37
N LYS A 29 6.11 13.76 11.15
CA LYS A 29 5.33 13.35 9.97
C LYS A 29 5.51 11.86 9.67
N GLU A 30 6.75 11.38 9.67
CA GLU A 30 7.10 9.97 9.46
C GLU A 30 6.48 9.09 10.56
N LYS A 31 6.62 9.49 11.83
CA LYS A 31 6.01 8.78 12.95
C LYS A 31 4.49 8.73 12.85
N MET A 32 3.83 9.85 12.55
CA MET A 32 2.39 9.88 12.36
C MET A 32 1.95 9.08 11.14
N TYR A 33 2.75 9.04 10.07
CA TYR A 33 2.46 8.23 8.90
C TYR A 33 2.48 6.74 9.26
N TYR A 34 3.55 6.23 9.87
CA TYR A 34 3.63 4.81 10.25
C TYR A 34 2.69 4.42 11.40
N GLU A 35 2.37 5.32 12.33
CA GLU A 35 1.39 5.03 13.39
C GLU A 35 -0.04 4.89 12.84
N ASN A 36 -0.36 5.61 11.78
CA ASN A 36 -1.71 5.67 11.21
C ASN A 36 -1.90 4.80 9.96
N GLN A 37 -0.86 4.14 9.47
CA GLN A 37 -0.96 3.23 8.33
C GLN A 37 -0.82 1.78 8.78
N LEU A 38 -1.57 0.89 8.14
CA LEU A 38 -1.31 -0.54 8.16
C LEU A 38 -0.70 -0.92 6.82
N PHE A 39 0.53 -1.42 6.88
CA PHE A 39 1.29 -1.82 5.71
C PHE A 39 1.39 -3.33 5.62
N THR A 40 1.23 -3.89 4.44
CA THR A 40 1.29 -5.34 4.20
C THR A 40 1.87 -5.63 2.83
N ILE A 41 2.80 -6.58 2.76
CA ILE A 41 3.27 -7.14 1.49
C ILE A 41 3.08 -8.66 1.53
N ILE A 42 2.55 -9.23 0.46
CA ILE A 42 2.43 -10.68 0.29
C ILE A 42 2.58 -11.09 -1.16
N SER A 43 3.29 -12.19 -1.36
CA SER A 43 3.27 -12.94 -2.61
C SER A 43 2.32 -14.12 -2.48
N PHE A 44 1.40 -14.28 -3.42
CA PHE A 44 0.58 -15.48 -3.55
C PHE A 44 0.61 -16.00 -4.98
N ALA A 45 0.45 -17.32 -5.12
CA ALA A 45 0.48 -18.02 -6.40
C ALA A 45 -0.94 -18.48 -6.79
N GLU A 46 -1.06 -18.94 -8.04
CA GLU A 46 -2.30 -19.49 -8.60
C GLU A 46 -3.39 -18.42 -8.75
N VAL A 47 -3.07 -17.44 -9.58
CA VAL A 47 -4.05 -16.53 -10.19
C VAL A 47 -4.15 -16.76 -11.69
N THR A 48 -5.32 -16.47 -12.25
CA THR A 48 -5.53 -16.37 -13.69
C THR A 48 -5.70 -14.91 -14.07
N ILE A 49 -4.83 -14.37 -14.92
CA ILE A 49 -4.99 -13.03 -15.47
C ILE A 49 -6.09 -13.06 -16.52
N LEU A 50 -7.08 -12.17 -16.40
CA LEU A 50 -8.20 -12.04 -17.32
C LEU A 50 -7.98 -10.92 -18.33
N ASP A 51 -7.53 -9.75 -17.87
CA ASP A 51 -7.31 -8.57 -18.71
C ASP A 51 -6.30 -7.61 -18.07
N LYS A 52 -5.80 -6.65 -18.86
CA LYS A 52 -5.03 -5.50 -18.40
C LYS A 52 -5.48 -4.23 -19.12
N PHE A 53 -5.72 -3.15 -18.39
CA PHE A 53 -6.18 -1.89 -18.98
C PHE A 53 -5.55 -0.66 -18.32
N MET A 54 -5.76 0.50 -18.93
CA MET A 54 -5.27 1.79 -18.45
C MET A 54 -6.47 2.73 -18.25
N GLU A 55 -6.53 3.38 -17.08
CA GLU A 55 -7.55 4.37 -16.74
C GLU A 55 -6.89 5.52 -15.96
N ASP A 56 -7.15 6.76 -16.38
CA ASP A 56 -6.62 7.98 -15.75
C ASP A 56 -5.10 7.95 -15.46
N GLU A 57 -4.30 7.52 -16.44
CA GLU A 57 -2.83 7.36 -16.35
C GLU A 57 -2.34 6.26 -15.38
N ASN A 58 -3.26 5.48 -14.80
CA ASN A 58 -2.95 4.33 -13.97
C ASN A 58 -3.13 3.02 -14.76
N TYR A 59 -2.41 2.00 -14.35
CA TYR A 59 -2.41 0.68 -14.98
C TYR A 59 -3.10 -0.32 -14.05
N TYR A 60 -3.96 -1.16 -14.60
CA TYR A 60 -4.75 -2.11 -13.84
C TYR A 60 -4.59 -3.52 -14.39
N LEU A 61 -4.68 -4.49 -13.48
CA LEU A 61 -4.73 -5.90 -13.79
C LEU A 61 -6.03 -6.50 -13.27
N GLU A 62 -6.75 -7.18 -14.15
CA GLU A 62 -7.93 -7.95 -13.83
C GLU A 62 -7.57 -9.44 -13.77
N PHE A 63 -7.92 -10.11 -12.67
CA PHE A 63 -7.53 -11.49 -12.43
C PHE A 63 -8.52 -12.23 -11.53
N THR A 64 -8.45 -13.57 -11.51
CA THR A 64 -9.12 -14.41 -10.51
C THR A 64 -8.12 -15.00 -9.54
N ILE A 65 -8.49 -15.06 -8.26
CA ILE A 65 -7.78 -15.87 -7.27
C ILE A 65 -8.31 -17.30 -7.39
N ASP A 66 -7.45 -18.25 -7.77
CA ASP A 66 -7.88 -19.63 -8.03
C ASP A 66 -7.46 -20.61 -6.92
N ASN A 67 -6.53 -20.18 -6.06
CA ASN A 67 -6.04 -20.98 -4.95
C ASN A 67 -7.11 -21.22 -3.87
N GLU A 68 -7.63 -22.45 -3.80
CA GLU A 68 -8.67 -22.85 -2.83
C GLU A 68 -8.24 -22.60 -1.37
N HIS A 69 -6.95 -22.74 -1.03
CA HIS A 69 -6.49 -22.50 0.33
C HIS A 69 -6.69 -21.04 0.76
N TYR A 70 -6.38 -20.07 -0.11
CA TYR A 70 -6.62 -18.66 0.18
C TYR A 70 -8.11 -18.34 0.21
N ILE A 71 -8.89 -18.90 -0.72
CA ILE A 71 -10.34 -18.69 -0.78
C ILE A 71 -11.00 -19.14 0.52
N ASP A 72 -10.69 -20.34 0.99
CA ASP A 72 -11.27 -20.91 2.21
C ASP A 72 -10.80 -20.20 3.48
N LYS A 73 -9.48 -19.97 3.59
CA LYS A 73 -8.88 -19.32 4.76
C LYS A 73 -9.45 -17.92 4.99
N TYR A 74 -9.60 -17.15 3.90
CA TYR A 74 -10.03 -15.76 3.95
C TYR A 74 -11.53 -15.57 3.65
N LYS A 75 -12.27 -16.66 3.41
CA LYS A 75 -13.71 -16.64 3.06
C LYS A 75 -14.00 -15.68 1.90
N ILE A 76 -13.21 -15.80 0.84
CA ILE A 76 -13.29 -14.97 -0.35
C ILE A 76 -14.56 -15.37 -1.13
N ASN A 77 -15.61 -14.57 -1.06
CA ASN A 77 -16.89 -14.88 -1.73
C ASN A 77 -16.90 -14.53 -3.22
N ASP A 78 -16.14 -13.51 -3.59
CA ASP A 78 -15.90 -13.10 -4.97
C ASP A 78 -14.41 -13.28 -5.22
N CYS A 79 -14.02 -14.05 -6.22
CA CYS A 79 -12.62 -14.32 -6.55
C CYS A 79 -12.08 -13.36 -7.62
N HIS A 80 -12.96 -12.57 -8.25
CA HIS A 80 -12.62 -11.62 -9.29
C HIS A 80 -12.04 -10.33 -8.70
N ARG A 81 -10.86 -9.92 -9.17
CA ARG A 81 -10.11 -8.78 -8.65
C ARG A 81 -9.63 -7.88 -9.75
N ILE A 82 -9.66 -6.59 -9.46
CA ILE A 82 -9.06 -5.52 -10.25
C ILE A 82 -8.20 -4.72 -9.30
N TYR A 83 -6.89 -4.81 -9.44
CA TYR A 83 -5.93 -4.03 -8.65
C TYR A 83 -5.07 -3.18 -9.56
N GLN A 84 -4.63 -2.04 -9.02
CA GLN A 84 -3.67 -1.17 -9.68
C GLN A 84 -2.29 -1.85 -9.70
N LEU A 85 -1.55 -1.68 -10.79
CA LEU A 85 -0.14 -2.02 -10.89
C LEU A 85 0.69 -0.84 -10.40
N ALA A 86 1.78 -1.11 -9.69
CA ALA A 86 2.66 -0.07 -9.15
C ALA A 86 3.29 0.82 -10.23
N ASP A 87 3.51 0.26 -11.43
CA ASP A 87 4.12 0.99 -12.53
C ASP A 87 3.78 0.43 -13.92
N LYS A 88 4.23 1.17 -14.94
CA LYS A 88 4.09 0.82 -16.35
C LYS A 88 4.92 -0.40 -16.76
N GLU A 89 6.07 -0.63 -16.12
CA GLU A 89 6.95 -1.74 -16.48
C GLU A 89 6.25 -3.08 -16.20
N LEU A 90 5.57 -3.19 -15.05
CA LEU A 90 4.71 -4.34 -14.73
C LEU A 90 3.59 -4.51 -15.77
N TYR A 91 2.94 -3.42 -16.18
CA TYR A 91 1.90 -3.47 -17.20
C TYR A 91 2.41 -4.02 -18.53
N GLU A 92 3.61 -3.62 -18.95
CA GLU A 92 4.24 -4.09 -20.19
C GLU A 92 4.70 -5.55 -20.12
N GLN A 93 5.06 -6.04 -18.93
CA GLN A 93 5.48 -7.43 -18.71
C GLN A 93 4.34 -8.45 -18.84
N VAL A 94 3.09 -8.07 -18.58
CA VAL A 94 1.96 -9.00 -18.63
C VAL A 94 1.68 -9.46 -20.06
N ASP A 95 1.95 -10.74 -20.33
CA ASP A 95 1.57 -11.40 -21.57
C ASP A 95 0.21 -12.10 -21.45
N LEU A 96 -0.84 -11.50 -22.01
CA LEU A 96 -2.19 -12.08 -22.02
C LEU A 96 -2.32 -13.30 -22.94
N SER A 97 -1.30 -13.63 -23.76
CA SER A 97 -1.32 -14.83 -24.60
C SER A 97 -0.95 -16.11 -23.85
N ARG A 98 -0.47 -15.99 -22.60
CA ARG A 98 -0.09 -17.10 -21.72
C ARG A 98 -1.03 -17.23 -20.52
N THR A 99 -2.30 -17.50 -20.80
CA THR A 99 -3.35 -17.59 -19.77
C THR A 99 -3.29 -18.85 -18.91
N ASP A 100 -2.53 -19.87 -19.34
CA ASP A 100 -2.58 -21.21 -18.76
C ASP A 100 -1.49 -21.48 -17.72
N ASP A 101 -0.53 -20.56 -17.56
CA ASP A 101 0.54 -20.69 -16.58
C ASP A 101 0.07 -20.17 -15.21
N SER A 102 0.41 -20.89 -14.14
CA SER A 102 0.17 -20.40 -12.77
C SER A 102 1.00 -19.14 -12.54
N ILE A 103 0.32 -18.00 -12.37
CA ILE A 103 0.95 -16.72 -12.13
C ILE A 103 1.02 -16.47 -10.62
N GLY A 104 2.17 -15.99 -10.17
CA GLY A 104 2.32 -15.42 -8.84
C GLY A 104 2.19 -13.91 -8.90
N LEU A 105 1.49 -13.32 -7.93
CA LEU A 105 1.43 -11.87 -7.73
C LEU A 105 2.03 -11.54 -6.38
N THR A 106 2.88 -10.52 -6.35
CA THR A 106 3.18 -9.81 -5.10
C THR A 106 2.35 -8.56 -5.05
N ILE A 107 1.66 -8.37 -3.95
CA ILE A 107 0.85 -7.19 -3.69
C ILE A 107 1.36 -6.47 -2.46
N GLU A 108 1.10 -5.18 -2.45
CA GLU A 108 1.30 -4.27 -1.35
C GLU A 108 -0.04 -3.67 -0.96
N SER A 109 -0.27 -3.47 0.34
CA SER A 109 -1.43 -2.74 0.82
C SER A 109 -1.04 -1.70 1.86
N GLU A 110 -1.54 -0.48 1.66
CA GLU A 110 -1.40 0.64 2.58
C GLU A 110 -2.80 1.14 2.98
N VAL A 111 -3.22 0.78 4.20
CA VAL A 111 -4.54 1.13 4.72
C VAL A 111 -4.42 2.21 5.80
N ASP A 112 -5.00 3.37 5.51
CA ASP A 112 -5.09 4.47 6.48
C ASP A 112 -6.11 4.12 7.57
N LYS A 113 -5.62 3.92 8.80
CA LYS A 113 -6.41 3.60 9.99
C LYS A 113 -7.54 4.61 10.21
N ASN A 114 -7.41 5.87 9.78
CA ASN A 114 -8.45 6.87 9.96
C ASN A 114 -9.65 6.69 9.01
N LYS A 115 -9.49 5.90 7.94
CA LYS A 115 -10.52 5.65 6.92
C LYS A 115 -11.27 4.33 7.15
N VAL A 116 -10.91 3.61 8.21
CA VAL A 116 -11.38 2.24 8.49
C VAL A 116 -11.89 2.15 9.92
N SER A 117 -12.84 1.25 10.18
CA SER A 117 -13.37 1.11 11.54
C SER A 117 -12.35 0.48 12.50
N ASN A 118 -12.41 0.82 13.78
CA ASN A 118 -11.57 0.20 14.82
C ASN A 118 -11.73 -1.33 14.96
N HIS A 119 -12.83 -1.89 14.46
CA HIS A 119 -13.00 -3.35 14.43
C HIS A 119 -12.18 -3.96 13.29
N GLU A 120 -12.27 -3.37 12.10
CA GLU A 120 -11.51 -3.79 10.91
C GLU A 120 -10.01 -3.62 11.10
N ILE A 121 -9.55 -2.50 11.68
CA ILE A 121 -8.13 -2.28 12.01
C ILE A 121 -7.60 -3.41 12.88
N ARG A 122 -8.34 -3.81 13.93
CA ARG A 122 -7.92 -4.91 14.80
C ARG A 122 -7.87 -6.24 14.06
N ASN A 123 -8.78 -6.48 13.12
CA ASN A 123 -8.75 -7.68 12.30
C ASN A 123 -7.51 -7.69 11.38
N PHE A 124 -7.21 -6.56 10.73
CA PHE A 124 -6.03 -6.41 9.88
C PHE A 124 -4.71 -6.46 10.67
N GLU A 125 -4.67 -5.96 11.90
CA GLU A 125 -3.50 -6.09 12.77
C GLU A 125 -3.25 -7.55 13.19
N LEU A 126 -4.29 -8.39 13.24
CA LEU A 126 -4.18 -9.82 13.56
C LEU A 126 -3.83 -10.66 12.32
N ASP A 127 -4.47 -10.39 11.19
CA ASP A 127 -4.17 -11.01 9.90
C ASP A 127 -4.28 -9.96 8.79
N PRO A 128 -3.14 -9.37 8.37
CA PRO A 128 -3.15 -8.27 7.42
C PRO A 128 -3.66 -8.67 6.02
N PHE A 129 -3.67 -9.96 5.70
CA PHE A 129 -4.17 -10.46 4.41
C PHE A 129 -5.69 -10.45 4.32
N LEU A 130 -6.39 -10.22 5.43
CA LEU A 130 -7.85 -10.03 5.42
C LEU A 130 -8.28 -8.85 4.54
N VAL A 131 -7.40 -7.89 4.26
CA VAL A 131 -7.69 -6.79 3.33
C VAL A 131 -8.10 -7.31 1.94
N LEU A 132 -7.57 -8.46 1.51
CA LEU A 132 -7.86 -9.09 0.21
C LEU A 132 -9.20 -9.79 0.14
N SER A 133 -9.76 -10.14 1.29
CA SER A 133 -11.06 -10.81 1.36
C SER A 133 -12.23 -9.90 0.98
N LYS A 134 -11.98 -8.58 0.91
CA LYS A 134 -13.02 -7.56 0.80
C LYS A 134 -12.74 -6.57 -0.33
N GLN A 135 -13.58 -6.62 -1.37
CA GLN A 135 -13.43 -5.77 -2.57
C GLN A 135 -13.40 -4.27 -2.27
N GLU A 136 -14.07 -3.81 -1.20
CA GLU A 136 -14.11 -2.40 -0.78
C GLU A 136 -12.73 -1.82 -0.41
N TYR A 137 -11.73 -2.68 -0.16
CA TYR A 137 -10.35 -2.29 0.12
C TYR A 137 -9.41 -2.42 -1.08
N SER A 138 -9.90 -2.81 -2.27
CA SER A 138 -9.11 -2.89 -3.51
C SER A 138 -8.31 -1.62 -3.82
N LYS A 139 -8.88 -0.45 -3.55
CA LYS A 139 -8.23 0.87 -3.69
C LYS A 139 -7.01 1.10 -2.80
N TYR A 140 -6.76 0.22 -1.85
CA TYR A 140 -5.58 0.26 -0.96
C TYR A 140 -4.58 -0.83 -1.31
N ILE A 141 -4.75 -1.52 -2.44
CA ILE A 141 -3.93 -2.66 -2.84
C ILE A 141 -3.33 -2.35 -4.21
N GLU A 142 -2.01 -2.50 -4.31
CA GLU A 142 -1.26 -2.42 -5.55
C GLU A 142 -0.53 -3.74 -5.79
N ILE A 143 -0.40 -4.13 -7.06
CA ILE A 143 0.45 -5.23 -7.48
C ILE A 143 1.84 -4.66 -7.77
N VAL A 144 2.83 -5.15 -7.05
CA VAL A 144 4.22 -4.68 -7.10
C VAL A 144 5.16 -5.65 -7.81
N ASP A 145 4.73 -6.89 -8.06
CA ASP A 145 5.50 -7.88 -8.81
C ASP A 145 4.59 -8.94 -9.45
N ILE A 146 5.02 -9.48 -10.60
CA ILE A 146 4.31 -10.53 -11.34
C ILE A 146 5.31 -11.62 -11.74
N LEU A 147 5.11 -12.81 -11.18
CA LEU A 147 5.91 -14.00 -11.46
C LEU A 147 5.17 -14.88 -12.47
N GLN A 148 5.44 -14.67 -13.77
CA GLN A 148 4.99 -15.56 -14.84
C GLN A 148 6.05 -16.65 -15.09
N ARG A 149 5.64 -17.92 -15.18
CA ARG A 149 6.54 -19.05 -15.45
C ARG A 149 6.63 -19.40 -16.93
#